data_AF-A0A7L2BIK2-F1
#
_entry.id   AF-A0A7L2BIK2-F1
#
_cell.length_a   1.000
_cell.length_b   1.000
_cell.length_c   1.000
_cell.angle_alpha   90.00
_cell.angle_beta   90.00
_cell.angle_gamma   90.00
#
_symmetry.space_group_name_H-M   'P 1'
#
loop_
_entity.id
_entity.type
_entity.pdbx_description
1 polymer ?
#
loop_
_entity_poly.entity_id
_entity_poly.type
_entity_poly.pdbx_seq_one_letter_code
_entity_poly.pdbx_strand_id
1 'polypeptide(L)'
;KPVLHKIQNEVMLVHHLLQKMETEVKQQEKLKDFLKEIQKAAERKQKEAQHLLKHIPPYLPKPTQSCITAPTVKHKGPKKAVKPEPAKKPAKETKVIKEAALITTEEFKSVPA
;
A
#
# COMPACT_ATOMS: atom_id res chain seq x y z
N LYS A 1 14.08 44.12 -41.92
CA LYS A 1 14.06 42.81 -42.62
C LYS A 1 13.28 41.80 -41.77
N PRO A 2 12.02 41.48 -42.11
CA PRO A 2 11.11 40.69 -41.26
C PRO A 2 11.59 39.26 -40.99
N VAL A 3 12.41 38.69 -41.91
CA VAL A 3 12.99 37.36 -41.75
C VAL A 3 13.96 37.28 -40.57
N LEU A 4 14.77 38.30 -40.32
CA LEU A 4 15.72 38.32 -39.20
C LEU A 4 15.01 38.31 -37.85
N HIS A 5 13.90 39.03 -37.73
CA HIS A 5 13.09 39.05 -36.51
C HIS A 5 12.41 37.70 -36.24
N LYS A 6 11.96 37.00 -37.29
CA LYS A 6 11.43 35.64 -37.16
C LYS A 6 12.51 34.68 -36.64
N ILE A 7 13.70 34.73 -37.21
CA ILE A 7 14.84 33.91 -36.76
C ILE A 7 15.17 34.20 -35.29
N GLN A 8 15.20 35.47 -34.89
CA GLN A 8 15.46 35.85 -33.50
C GLN A 8 14.42 35.26 -32.54
N ASN A 9 13.13 35.34 -32.89
CA ASN A 9 12.05 34.79 -32.08
C ASN A 9 12.12 33.26 -31.98
N GLU A 10 12.41 32.58 -33.09
CA GLU A 10 12.59 31.12 -33.11
C GLU A 10 13.76 30.68 -32.24
N VAL A 11 14.90 31.39 -32.30
CA VAL A 11 16.07 31.11 -31.45
C VAL A 11 15.74 31.30 -29.97
N MET A 12 15.02 32.36 -29.60
CA MET A 12 14.56 32.55 -28.22
C MET A 12 13.61 31.44 -27.76
N LEU A 13 12.69 31.02 -28.61
CA LEU A 13 11.75 29.94 -28.30
C LEU A 13 12.48 28.61 -28.10
N VAL A 14 13.43 28.29 -28.97
CA VAL A 14 14.27 27.09 -28.85
C VAL A 14 15.06 27.13 -27.55
N HIS A 15 15.68 28.26 -27.21
CA HIS A 15 16.42 28.40 -25.96
C HIS A 15 15.54 28.15 -24.73
N HIS A 16 14.35 28.75 -24.70
CA HIS A 16 13.41 28.54 -23.61
C HIS A 16 12.94 27.08 -23.51
N LEU A 17 12.68 26.44 -24.65
CA LEU A 17 12.27 25.03 -24.69
C LEU A 17 13.39 24.10 -24.20
N LEU A 18 14.63 24.35 -24.60
CA LEU A 18 15.80 23.60 -24.13
C LEU A 18 15.99 23.77 -22.62
N GLN A 19 15.85 24.98 -22.10
CA GLN A 19 15.93 25.25 -20.66
C GLN A 19 14.86 24.45 -19.90
N LYS A 20 13.62 24.45 -20.39
CA LYS A 20 12.52 23.69 -19.79
C LYS A 20 12.82 22.19 -19.80
N MET A 21 13.27 21.66 -20.94
CA MET A 21 13.65 20.26 -21.08
C MET A 21 14.76 19.87 -20.10
N GLU A 22 15.80 20.69 -19.95
CA GLU A 22 16.87 20.43 -18.98
C GLU A 22 16.34 20.36 -17.53
N THR A 23 15.46 21.29 -17.16
CA THR A 23 14.86 21.27 -15.81
C THR A 23 13.98 20.04 -15.58
N GLU A 24 13.23 19.63 -16.59
CA GLU A 24 12.36 18.45 -16.52
C GLU A 24 13.20 17.17 -16.37
N VAL A 25 14.26 17.01 -17.16
CA VAL A 25 15.17 15.86 -17.06
C VAL A 25 15.78 15.75 -15.65
N LYS A 26 16.25 16.87 -15.09
CA LYS A 26 16.78 16.89 -13.71
C LYS A 26 15.73 16.51 -12.67
N GLN A 27 14.47 16.89 -12.86
CA GLN A 27 13.39 16.48 -11.96
C GLN A 27 13.09 14.98 -12.10
N GLN A 28 13.05 14.47 -13.32
CA GLN A 28 12.83 13.04 -13.58
C GLN A 28 13.93 12.17 -12.98
N GLU A 29 15.20 12.60 -13.02
CA GLU A 29 16.30 11.89 -12.37
C GLU A 29 16.09 11.79 -10.85
N LYS A 30 15.73 12.91 -10.20
CA LYS A 30 15.43 12.92 -8.76
C LYS A 30 14.25 12.01 -8.42
N LEU A 31 13.19 12.05 -9.22
CA LEU A 31 12.02 11.17 -9.04
C LEU A 31 12.38 9.70 -9.19
N LYS A 32 13.21 9.35 -10.19
CA LYS A 32 13.71 7.99 -10.39
C LYS A 32 14.48 7.48 -9.18
N ASP A 33 15.35 8.31 -8.59
CA ASP A 33 16.14 7.91 -7.42
C ASP A 33 15.24 7.74 -6.19
N PHE A 34 14.28 8.64 -5.99
CA PHE A 34 13.27 8.51 -4.94
C PHE A 34 12.43 7.23 -5.08
N LEU A 35 11.99 6.91 -6.30
CA LEU A 35 11.24 5.69 -6.59
C LEU A 35 12.06 4.42 -6.28
N LYS A 36 13.36 4.42 -6.58
CA LYS A 36 14.25 3.30 -6.22
C LYS A 36 14.35 3.11 -4.71
N GLU A 37 14.42 4.19 -3.93
CA GLU A 37 14.46 4.08 -2.47
C GLU A 37 13.14 3.57 -1.89
N ILE A 38 12.00 4.03 -2.41
CA ILE A 38 10.69 3.48 -2.03
C ILE A 38 10.62 1.98 -2.36
N GLN A 39 11.06 1.59 -3.55
CA GLN A 39 11.06 0.19 -3.97
C GLN A 39 11.89 -0.67 -3.01
N LYS A 40 13.12 -0.25 -2.69
CA LYS A 40 13.98 -0.97 -1.72
C LYS A 40 13.33 -1.08 -0.35
N ALA A 41 12.69 -0.02 0.14
CA ALA A 41 11.99 -0.03 1.42
C ALA A 41 10.80 -1.01 1.41
N ALA A 42 10.00 -0.99 0.33
CA ALA A 42 8.87 -1.90 0.16
C ALA A 42 9.32 -3.36 0.09
N GLU A 43 10.39 -3.67 -0.65
CA GLU A 43 10.95 -5.03 -0.74
C GLU A 43 11.42 -5.55 0.62
N ARG A 44 12.06 -4.70 1.45
CA ARG A 44 12.45 -5.08 2.82
C ARG A 44 11.22 -5.41 3.66
N LYS A 45 10.20 -4.57 3.63
CA LYS A 45 8.95 -4.80 4.38
C LYS A 45 8.17 -6.01 3.91
N GLN A 46 8.18 -6.29 2.61
CA GLN A 46 7.59 -7.51 2.07
C GLN A 46 8.35 -8.75 2.56
N LYS A 47 9.69 -8.73 2.56
CA LYS A 47 10.49 -9.85 3.07
C LYS A 47 10.25 -10.09 4.55
N GLU A 48 10.19 -9.03 5.36
CA GLU A 48 9.87 -9.09 6.79
C GLU A 48 8.48 -9.70 7.02
N ALA A 49 7.46 -9.21 6.31
CA ALA A 49 6.10 -9.75 6.40
C ALA A 49 6.03 -11.23 5.98
N GLN A 50 6.72 -11.62 4.91
CA GLN A 50 6.81 -13.01 4.48
C GLN A 50 7.49 -13.90 5.51
N HIS A 51 8.54 -13.41 6.17
CA HIS A 51 9.20 -14.13 7.24
C HIS A 51 8.24 -14.36 8.42
N LEU A 52 7.56 -13.30 8.88
CA LEU A 52 6.56 -13.42 9.95
C LEU A 52 5.46 -14.42 9.60
N LEU A 53 4.97 -14.40 8.35
CA LEU A 53 3.95 -15.34 7.87
C LEU A 53 4.41 -16.80 7.91
N LYS A 54 5.70 -17.08 7.62
CA LYS A 54 6.27 -18.43 7.66
C LYS A 54 6.50 -18.93 9.09
N HIS A 55 6.73 -18.02 10.04
CA HIS A 55 7.12 -18.34 11.42
C HIS A 55 6.00 -18.12 12.44
N ILE A 56 4.74 -18.23 12.02
CA ILE A 56 3.59 -18.16 12.93
C ILE A 56 3.57 -19.41 13.83
N PRO A 57 3.61 -19.25 15.16
CA PRO A 57 3.50 -20.37 16.07
C PRO A 57 2.21 -21.18 15.87
N PRO A 58 2.26 -22.52 16.03
CA PRO A 58 1.14 -23.41 15.71
C PRO A 58 -0.09 -23.23 16.61
N TYR A 59 0.08 -22.58 17.76
CA TYR A 59 -1.00 -22.26 18.69
C TYR A 59 -1.76 -20.97 18.35
N LEU A 60 -1.25 -20.16 17.40
CA LEU A 60 -1.96 -18.96 16.95
C LEU A 60 -2.97 -19.31 15.84
N PRO A 61 -4.10 -18.58 15.78
CA PRO A 61 -5.06 -18.75 14.70
C PRO A 61 -4.38 -18.50 13.35
N LYS A 62 -4.57 -19.44 12.42
CA LYS A 62 -3.99 -19.34 11.07
C LYS A 62 -4.52 -18.07 10.39
N PRO A 63 -3.67 -17.33 9.66
CA PRO A 63 -4.11 -16.17 8.90
C PRO A 63 -5.28 -16.53 7.98
N THR A 64 -6.35 -15.74 8.05
CA THR A 64 -7.45 -15.80 7.09
C THR A 64 -6.94 -15.43 5.70
N GLN A 65 -7.55 -15.97 4.64
CA GLN A 65 -7.19 -15.71 3.23
C GLN A 65 -7.07 -14.21 2.87
N SER A 66 -7.74 -13.33 3.61
CA SER A 66 -7.63 -11.86 3.49
C SER A 66 -6.23 -11.31 3.80
N CYS A 67 -5.43 -12.01 4.60
CA CYS A 67 -4.07 -11.61 4.96
C CYS A 67 -2.99 -12.27 4.07
N ILE A 68 -3.36 -13.32 3.34
CA ILE A 68 -2.45 -14.13 2.50
C ILE A 68 -2.29 -13.51 1.10
N THR A 69 -3.01 -12.42 0.79
CA THR A 69 -2.89 -11.74 -0.49
C THR A 69 -1.56 -10.99 -0.58
N ALA A 70 -0.48 -11.74 -0.83
CA ALA A 70 0.68 -11.22 -1.51
C ALA A 70 0.17 -10.52 -2.78
N PRO A 71 0.59 -9.28 -3.07
CA PRO A 71 0.10 -8.55 -4.22
C PRO A 71 0.68 -9.20 -5.49
N THR A 72 0.02 -10.24 -5.99
CA THR A 72 0.16 -10.67 -7.37
C THR A 72 -0.51 -9.60 -8.22
N VAL A 73 0.29 -8.70 -8.77
CA VAL A 73 -0.12 -7.68 -9.73
C VAL A 73 -0.75 -8.37 -10.95
N LYS A 74 -2.07 -8.49 -10.94
CA LYS A 74 -2.92 -8.71 -12.11
C LYS A 74 -4.04 -7.68 -12.01
N HIS A 75 -3.72 -6.45 -12.41
CA HIS A 75 -4.69 -5.39 -12.58
C HIS A 75 -5.66 -5.78 -13.70
N LYS A 76 -6.93 -6.01 -13.38
CA LYS A 76 -8.03 -5.85 -14.35
C LYS A 76 -9.25 -5.31 -13.63
N GLY A 77 -9.74 -4.18 -14.14
CA GLY A 77 -10.71 -3.28 -13.51
C GLY A 77 -12.12 -3.84 -13.28
N PRO A 78 -13.04 -2.96 -12.83
CA PRO A 78 -14.04 -3.28 -11.81
C PRO A 78 -15.31 -3.90 -12.40
N LYS A 79 -15.88 -4.88 -11.70
CA LYS A 79 -17.27 -5.31 -11.94
C LYS A 79 -18.04 -5.45 -10.63
N LYS A 80 -18.89 -4.45 -10.45
CA LYS A 80 -20.24 -4.47 -9.85
C LYS A 80 -20.39 -5.17 -8.49
N ALA A 81 -20.65 -4.34 -7.49
CA ALA A 81 -21.28 -4.72 -6.23
C ALA A 81 -22.57 -5.51 -6.51
N VAL A 82 -22.59 -6.77 -6.08
CA VAL A 82 -23.82 -7.54 -5.89
C VAL A 82 -23.78 -8.09 -4.47
N LYS A 83 -24.71 -7.60 -3.66
CA LYS A 83 -25.01 -8.01 -2.30
C LYS A 83 -25.41 -9.50 -2.31
N PRO A 84 -24.76 -10.40 -1.55
CA PRO A 84 -25.23 -11.77 -1.46
C PRO A 84 -26.30 -11.87 -0.37
N GLU A 85 -27.48 -12.36 -0.75
CA GLU A 85 -28.50 -12.89 0.16
C GLU A 85 -27.94 -14.03 1.04
N PRO A 86 -28.49 -14.22 2.25
CA PRO A 86 -27.98 -15.18 3.21
C PRO A 86 -28.39 -16.60 2.84
N ALA A 87 -27.50 -17.34 2.17
CA ALA A 87 -27.65 -18.78 1.99
C ALA A 87 -27.44 -19.52 3.32
N LYS A 88 -28.47 -20.27 3.74
CA LYS A 88 -28.49 -21.19 4.89
C LYS A 88 -27.25 -22.10 4.90
N LYS A 89 -26.53 -22.14 6.03
CA LYS A 89 -25.44 -23.10 6.29
C LYS A 89 -25.89 -24.15 7.32
N PRO A 90 -25.37 -25.40 7.23
CA PRO A 90 -25.77 -26.50 8.10
C PRO A 90 -25.21 -26.30 9.52
N ALA A 91 -25.89 -26.95 10.48
CA ALA A 91 -25.66 -26.86 11.91
C ALA A 91 -24.17 -26.92 12.28
N LYS A 92 -23.64 -25.78 12.73
CA LYS A 92 -22.29 -25.68 13.31
C LYS A 92 -22.48 -25.71 14.82
N GLU A 93 -21.96 -26.76 15.46
CA GLU A 93 -21.97 -26.96 16.91
C GLU A 93 -21.64 -25.64 17.62
N THR A 94 -22.55 -25.20 18.47
CA THR A 94 -22.42 -23.98 19.25
C THR A 94 -21.34 -24.22 20.30
N LYS A 95 -20.08 -23.93 19.96
CA LYS A 95 -19.02 -23.83 20.98
C LYS A 95 -19.38 -22.65 21.88
N VAL A 96 -19.93 -22.95 23.05
CA VAL A 96 -20.23 -21.96 24.09
C VAL A 96 -18.89 -21.41 24.58
N ILE A 97 -18.49 -20.27 24.04
CA ILE A 97 -17.35 -19.51 24.56
C ILE A 97 -17.86 -18.89 25.86
N LYS A 98 -17.33 -19.35 27.00
CA LYS A 98 -17.56 -18.67 28.27
C LYS A 98 -16.81 -17.36 28.22
N GLU A 99 -17.55 -16.26 28.11
CA GLU A 99 -17.00 -14.91 28.18
C GLU A 99 -16.39 -14.73 29.58
N ALA A 100 -15.09 -14.47 29.64
CA ALA A 100 -14.42 -14.16 30.90
C ALA A 100 -14.71 -12.70 31.24
N ALA A 101 -15.15 -12.42 32.47
CA ALA A 101 -15.37 -11.07 32.94
C ALA A 101 -14.07 -10.26 32.80
N LEU A 102 -14.16 -9.13 32.09
CA LEU A 102 -13.04 -8.20 31.98
C LEU A 102 -12.89 -7.45 33.30
N ILE A 103 -11.65 -7.29 33.75
CA ILE A 103 -11.33 -6.51 34.95
C ILE A 103 -11.76 -5.06 34.70
N THR A 104 -12.58 -4.54 35.61
CA THR A 104 -13.04 -3.17 35.56
C THR A 104 -11.93 -2.21 35.99
N THR A 105 -11.99 -0.97 35.50
CA THR A 105 -11.00 0.08 35.85
C THR A 105 -10.99 0.44 37.33
N GLU A 106 -12.02 0.06 38.09
CA GLU A 106 -12.09 0.21 39.54
C GLU A 106 -11.23 -0.85 40.25
N GLU A 107 -11.34 -2.12 39.85
CA GLU A 107 -10.54 -3.23 40.38
C GLU A 107 -9.04 -3.06 40.12
N PHE A 108 -8.67 -2.41 39.02
CA PHE A 108 -7.26 -2.17 38.70
C PHE A 108 -6.60 -1.11 39.61
N LYS A 109 -7.39 -0.21 40.22
CA LYS A 109 -6.87 0.85 41.09
C LYS A 109 -6.49 0.37 42.49
N SER A 110 -6.98 -0.80 42.91
CA SER A 110 -6.62 -1.41 44.19
C SER A 110 -5.30 -2.17 44.17
N VAL A 111 -4.63 -2.27 43.02
CA VAL A 111 -3.33 -2.93 42.91
C VAL A 111 -2.22 -1.94 43.31
N PRO A 112 -1.44 -2.22 44.37
CA PRO A 112 -0.30 -1.39 44.75
C PRO A 112 0.77 -1.40 43.66
N ALA A 113 1.42 -0.26 43.44
CA ALA A 113 2.50 -0.09 42.47
C ALA A 113 3.78 -0.86 42.85
#